data_AF-A0A2M8LG58-F1
#
_entry.id   AF-A0A2M8LG58-F1
#
_cell.length_a   1.000
_cell.length_b   1.000
_cell.length_c   1.000
_cell.angle_alpha   90.00
_cell.angle_beta   90.00
_cell.angle_gamma   90.00
#
_symmetry.space_group_name_H-M   'P 1'
#
loop_
_entity.id
_entity.type
_entity.pdbx_description
1 polymer ?
#
loop_
_entity_poly.entity_id
_entity_poly.type
_entity_poly.pdbx_seq_one_letter_code
_entity_poly.pdbx_strand_id
1 'polypeptide(L)'
;MTQQDDFEKEANGIGERLAILLVASTLPDDVKAGFASMIPEMTPEQLDRLIKILETNVLDTATTQERELGQAVQEAQMSYEKDRQEAEKKALADLEAIEHILNQENQ
;
A
#
# COMPACT_ATOMS: atom_id res chain seq x y z
N MET A 1 -35.66 -5.26 25.97
CA MET A 1 -34.27 -5.70 25.76
C MET A 1 -33.67 -5.84 27.14
N THR A 2 -33.05 -6.98 27.41
CA THR A 2 -32.42 -7.22 28.71
C THR A 2 -31.01 -6.62 28.71
N GLN A 3 -30.49 -6.25 29.89
CA GLN A 3 -29.10 -5.76 30.03
C GLN A 3 -28.05 -6.72 29.42
N GLN A 4 -28.40 -8.01 29.32
CA GLN A 4 -27.56 -9.04 28.76
C GLN A 4 -27.45 -8.96 27.23
N ASP A 5 -28.56 -8.61 26.55
CA ASP A 5 -28.60 -8.44 25.08
C ASP A 5 -27.74 -7.25 24.63
N ASP A 6 -27.75 -6.17 25.42
CA ASP A 6 -26.97 -4.97 25.14
C ASP A 6 -25.46 -5.23 25.33
N PHE A 7 -25.10 -6.01 26.35
CA PHE A 7 -23.72 -6.39 26.62
C PHE A 7 -23.15 -7.32 25.55
N GLU A 8 -23.91 -8.33 25.09
CA GLU A 8 -23.49 -9.21 24.00
C GLU A 8 -23.28 -8.44 22.69
N LYS A 9 -24.15 -7.46 22.38
CA LYS A 9 -23.96 -6.61 21.21
C LYS A 9 -22.68 -5.80 21.27
N GLU A 10 -22.38 -5.21 22.43
CA GLU A 10 -21.18 -4.40 22.61
C GLU A 10 -19.91 -5.26 22.51
N ALA A 11 -19.90 -6.42 23.17
CA ALA A 11 -18.79 -7.38 23.09
C ALA A 11 -18.54 -7.88 21.65
N ASN A 12 -19.61 -8.20 20.91
CA ASN A 12 -19.51 -8.60 19.51
C ASN A 12 -18.95 -7.47 18.64
N GLY A 13 -19.40 -6.23 18.85
CA GLY A 13 -18.87 -5.07 18.11
C GLY A 13 -17.38 -4.82 18.35
N ILE A 14 -16.92 -5.00 19.60
CA ILE A 14 -15.50 -4.92 19.95
C ILE A 14 -14.71 -6.05 19.27
N GLY A 15 -15.24 -7.28 19.32
CA GLY A 15 -14.62 -8.44 18.68
C GLY A 15 -14.48 -8.29 17.17
N GLU A 16 -15.51 -7.83 16.48
CA GLU A 16 -15.48 -7.56 15.03
C GLU A 16 -14.43 -6.51 14.67
N ARG A 17 -14.37 -5.41 15.43
CA ARG A 17 -13.38 -4.35 15.20
C ARG A 17 -11.96 -4.86 15.40
N LEU A 18 -11.70 -5.64 16.45
CA LEU A 18 -10.41 -6.26 16.69
C LEU A 18 -10.02 -7.22 15.55
N ALA A 19 -10.96 -8.04 15.06
CA ALA A 19 -10.71 -8.96 13.96
C ALA A 19 -10.33 -8.21 12.67
N ILE A 20 -11.05 -7.15 12.33
CA ILE A 20 -10.75 -6.30 11.16
C ILE A 20 -9.34 -5.69 11.29
N LEU A 21 -9.03 -5.13 12.46
CA LEU A 21 -7.73 -4.50 12.71
C LEU A 21 -6.57 -5.50 12.68
N LEU A 22 -6.75 -6.70 13.24
CA LEU A 22 -5.75 -7.76 13.17
C LEU A 22 -5.52 -8.21 11.73
N VAL A 23 -6.58 -8.42 10.94
CA VAL A 23 -6.45 -8.82 9.53
C VAL A 23 -5.76 -7.73 8.71
N ALA A 24 -6.14 -6.47 8.91
CA ALA A 24 -5.58 -5.32 8.19
C ALA A 24 -4.14 -4.98 8.61
N SER A 25 -3.71 -5.36 9.82
CA SER A 25 -2.36 -5.09 10.30
C SER A 25 -1.30 -5.83 9.49
N THR A 26 -0.12 -5.22 9.36
CA THR A 26 1.08 -5.83 8.73
C THR A 26 1.87 -6.71 9.69
N LEU A 27 1.32 -6.96 10.87
CA LEU A 27 1.95 -7.83 11.86
C LEU A 27 2.14 -9.25 11.29
N PRO A 28 3.21 -9.94 11.69
CA PRO A 28 3.38 -11.36 11.38
C PRO A 28 2.22 -12.23 11.89
N ASP A 29 1.89 -13.32 11.19
CA ASP A 29 0.74 -14.18 11.52
C ASP A 29 0.87 -14.86 12.90
N ASP A 30 2.09 -15.18 13.33
CA ASP A 30 2.40 -15.68 14.68
C ASP A 30 2.10 -14.64 15.76
N VAL A 31 2.40 -13.36 15.49
CA VAL A 31 2.08 -12.24 16.38
C VAL A 31 0.56 -12.02 16.43
N LYS A 32 -0.13 -12.09 15.28
CA LYS A 32 -1.61 -12.00 15.22
C LYS A 32 -2.27 -13.12 16.01
N ALA A 33 -1.79 -14.35 15.87
CA ALA A 33 -2.27 -15.51 16.63
C ALA A 33 -2.01 -15.36 18.13
N GLY A 34 -0.85 -14.81 18.51
CA GLY A 34 -0.53 -14.46 19.89
C GLY A 34 -1.56 -13.50 20.49
N PHE A 35 -1.84 -12.38 19.81
CA PHE A 35 -2.85 -11.44 20.27
C PHE A 35 -4.24 -12.07 20.35
N ALA A 36 -4.66 -12.83 19.32
CA ALA A 36 -5.95 -13.51 19.32
C ALA A 36 -6.13 -14.46 20.52
N SER A 37 -5.06 -15.15 20.93
CA SER A 37 -5.08 -16.04 22.08
C SER A 37 -5.16 -15.32 23.44
N MET A 38 -4.73 -14.06 23.51
CA MET A 38 -4.69 -13.27 24.74
C MET A 38 -5.95 -12.44 24.97
N ILE A 39 -6.71 -12.12 23.92
CA ILE A 39 -7.96 -11.33 24.00
C ILE A 39 -8.93 -11.81 25.10
N PRO A 40 -9.19 -13.11 25.29
CA PRO A 40 -10.13 -13.57 26.32
C PRO A 40 -9.71 -13.24 27.76
N GLU A 41 -8.41 -13.07 27.99
CA GLU A 41 -7.81 -12.82 29.31
C GLU A 41 -7.58 -11.32 29.57
N MET A 42 -7.88 -10.45 28.60
CA MET A 42 -7.63 -9.02 28.69
C MET A 42 -8.75 -8.28 29.42
N THR A 43 -8.36 -7.29 30.23
CA THR A 43 -9.33 -6.31 30.76
C THR A 43 -9.84 -5.38 29.65
N PRO A 44 -11.01 -4.74 29.83
CA PRO A 44 -11.51 -3.76 28.87
C PRO A 44 -10.49 -2.67 28.51
N GLU A 45 -9.74 -2.17 29.50
CA GLU A 45 -8.71 -1.15 29.27
C GLU A 45 -7.52 -1.68 28.47
N GLN A 46 -7.20 -2.97 28.60
CA GLN A 46 -6.17 -3.62 27.80
C GLN A 46 -6.63 -3.83 26.37
N LEU A 47 -7.90 -4.21 26.15
CA LEU A 47 -8.51 -4.30 24.83
C LEU A 47 -8.52 -2.94 24.13
N ASP A 48 -8.90 -1.86 24.83
CA ASP A 48 -8.86 -0.50 24.28
C ASP A 48 -7.45 -0.07 23.87
N ARG A 49 -6.44 -0.42 24.66
CA ARG A 49 -5.04 -0.16 24.30
C ARG A 49 -4.61 -0.97 23.09
N LEU A 50 -5.01 -2.24 23.00
CA LEU A 50 -4.72 -3.10 21.85
C LEU A 50 -5.36 -2.54 20.58
N ILE A 51 -6.62 -2.10 20.63
CA ILE A 51 -7.31 -1.47 19.52
C ILE A 51 -6.51 -0.26 19.02
N LYS A 52 -6.09 0.64 19.92
CA LYS A 52 -5.28 1.82 19.55
C LYS A 52 -3.96 1.44 18.90
N ILE A 53 -3.27 0.42 19.42
CA ILE A 53 -2.00 -0.06 18.86
C ILE A 53 -2.21 -0.57 17.43
N LEU A 54 -3.26 -1.37 17.21
CA LEU A 54 -3.55 -1.93 15.89
C LEU A 54 -4.00 -0.83 14.90
N GLU A 55 -4.78 0.16 15.35
CA GLU A 55 -5.16 1.32 14.54
C GLU A 55 -3.95 2.13 14.07
N THR A 56 -3.01 2.41 14.99
CA THR A 56 -1.76 3.10 14.64
C THR A 56 -0.95 2.27 13.63
N ASN A 57 -0.81 0.96 13.85
CA ASN A 57 -0.07 0.10 12.92
C ASN A 57 -0.66 0.11 11.50
N VAL A 58 -1.99 0.06 11.38
CA VAL A 58 -2.68 0.13 10.08
C VAL A 58 -2.46 1.48 9.41
N LEU A 59 -2.55 2.59 10.16
CA LEU A 59 -2.33 3.94 9.61
C LEU A 59 -0.89 4.17 9.15
N ASP A 60 0.09 3.75 9.95
CA ASP A 60 1.52 3.88 9.61
C ASP A 60 1.87 3.03 8.37
N THR A 61 1.27 1.84 8.26
CA THR A 61 1.40 1.00 7.07
C THR A 61 0.86 1.70 5.84
N ALA A 62 -0.38 2.22 5.90
CA ALA A 62 -1.00 2.88 4.76
C ALA A 62 -0.17 4.07 4.28
N THR A 63 0.34 4.87 5.23
CA THR A 63 1.20 6.02 4.94
C THR A 63 2.54 5.61 4.30
N THR A 64 3.11 4.49 4.75
CA THR A 64 4.37 3.97 4.20
C THR A 64 4.17 3.43 2.78
N GLN A 65 3.12 2.64 2.56
CA GLN A 65 2.79 2.08 1.25
C GLN A 65 2.43 3.16 0.22
N GLU A 66 1.70 4.21 0.63
CA GLU A 66 1.41 5.35 -0.25
C GLU A 66 2.68 6.06 -0.70
N ARG A 67 3.64 6.27 0.22
CA ARG A 67 4.93 6.88 -0.11
C ARG A 67 5.75 6.02 -1.06
N GLU A 68 5.83 4.71 -0.81
CA GLU A 68 6.55 3.77 -1.67
C GLU A 68 5.94 3.71 -3.08
N LEU A 69 4.61 3.66 -3.17
CA LEU A 69 3.91 3.69 -4.45
C LEU A 69 4.17 4.99 -5.21
N GLY A 70 4.11 6.14 -4.54
CA GLY A 70 4.41 7.44 -5.13
C GLY A 70 5.82 7.52 -5.70
N GLN A 71 6.81 6.96 -4.99
CA GLN A 71 8.19 6.87 -5.47
C GLN A 71 8.31 5.96 -6.69
N ALA A 72 7.72 4.76 -6.65
CA ALA A 72 7.75 3.83 -7.76
C ALA A 72 7.10 4.41 -9.03
N VAL A 73 6.00 5.16 -8.88
CA VAL A 73 5.34 5.85 -10.01
C VAL A 73 6.25 6.94 -10.59
N GLN A 74 6.90 7.74 -9.75
CA GLN A 74 7.83 8.77 -10.22
C GLN A 74 9.04 8.17 -10.94
N GLU A 75 9.61 7.09 -10.41
CA GLU A 75 10.72 6.37 -11.04
C GLU A 75 10.32 5.79 -12.40
N ALA A 76 9.14 5.17 -12.48
CA ALA A 76 8.60 4.65 -13.73
C ALA A 76 8.37 5.76 -14.77
N GLN A 77 7.84 6.92 -14.36
CA GLN A 77 7.66 8.08 -15.23
C GLN A 77 9.00 8.62 -15.76
N MET A 78 10.01 8.76 -14.89
CA MET A 78 11.34 9.21 -15.30
C MET A 78 12.00 8.23 -16.28
N SER A 79 11.87 6.93 -16.03
CA SER A 79 12.38 5.91 -16.95
C SER A 79 11.71 6.00 -18.31
N TYR A 80 10.37 6.09 -18.33
CA TYR A 80 9.61 6.20 -19.56
C TYR A 80 9.98 7.46 -20.37
N GLU A 81 10.11 8.61 -19.70
CA GLU A 81 10.48 9.86 -20.38
C GLU A 81 11.88 9.79 -20.96
N LYS A 82 12.83 9.16 -20.25
CA LYS A 82 14.19 8.93 -20.74
C LYS A 82 14.19 8.02 -21.97
N ASP A 83 13.48 6.89 -21.91
CA ASP A 83 13.38 5.94 -23.02
C ASP A 83 12.71 6.61 -24.23
N ARG A 84 11.70 7.45 -24.01
CA ARG A 84 11.06 8.23 -25.08
C ARG A 84 12.04 9.21 -25.72
N GLN A 85 12.82 9.95 -24.93
CA GLN A 85 13.82 10.88 -25.47
C GLN A 85 14.92 10.16 -26.25
N GLU A 86 15.36 8.99 -25.80
CA GLU A 86 16.34 8.18 -26.54
C GLU A 86 15.75 7.66 -27.87
N ALA A 87 14.50 7.20 -27.86
CA ALA A 87 13.80 6.78 -29.06
C ALA A 87 13.57 7.94 -30.05
N GLU A 88 13.18 9.13 -29.57
CA GLU A 88 13.02 10.33 -30.38
C GLU A 88 14.35 10.75 -31.03
N LYS A 89 15.45 10.77 -30.27
CA LYS A 89 16.79 11.07 -30.81
C LYS A 89 17.19 10.09 -31.89
N LYS A 90 16.92 8.80 -31.69
CA LYS A 90 17.23 7.77 -32.67
C LYS A 90 16.41 7.94 -33.95
N ALA A 91 15.11 8.19 -33.82
CA ALA A 91 14.23 8.40 -34.97
C ALA A 91 14.64 9.65 -35.78
N LEU A 92 15.04 10.74 -35.11
CA LEU A 92 15.55 11.94 -35.77
C LEU A 92 16.86 11.64 -36.52
N ALA A 93 17.80 10.93 -35.91
CA ALA A 93 19.05 10.55 -36.56
C ALA A 93 18.81 9.65 -37.79
N ASP A 94 17.87 8.71 -37.70
CA ASP A 94 17.49 7.85 -38.82
C ASP A 94 16.87 8.66 -39.97
N LEU A 95 16.05 9.68 -39.67
CA LEU A 95 15.46 10.57 -40.68
C LEU A 95 16.53 11.44 -41.37
N GLU A 96 17.48 12.01 -40.61
CA GLU A 96 18.60 12.79 -41.18
C GLU A 96 19.48 11.94 -42.10
N ALA A 97 19.74 10.68 -41.72
CA ALA A 97 20.49 9.75 -42.56
C ALA A 97 19.77 9.45 -43.89
N ILE A 98 18.44 9.28 -43.86
CA ILE A 98 17.62 9.07 -45.06
C ILE A 98 17.65 10.31 -45.95
N GLU A 99 17.50 11.51 -45.38
CA GLU A 99 17.54 12.77 -46.14
C GLU A 99 18.89 12.98 -46.83
N HIS A 100 20.00 12.66 -46.15
CA HIS A 100 21.33 12.74 -46.73
C HIS A 100 21.53 11.77 -47.90
N ILE A 101 21.02 10.54 -47.80
CA ILE A 101 21.07 9.54 -48.89
C ILE A 101 20.28 10.04 -50.11
N LEU A 102 19.06 10.53 -49.90
CA LEU A 102 18.19 11.03 -50.98
C LEU A 102 18.77 12.26 -51.68
N ASN A 103 19.47 13.13 -50.95
CA ASN A 103 20.13 14.31 -51.52
C ASN A 103 21.42 13.97 -52.30
N GLN A 104 22.07 12.86 -51.98
CA GLN A 104 23.24 12.37 -52.74
C GLN A 104 22.86 11.63 -54.03
N GLU A 105 21.71 10.95 -54.06
CA GLU A 105 21.22 10.26 -55.27
C GLU A 105 20.61 11.21 -56.32
N ASN A 106 20.28 12.45 -55.96
CA ASN A 106 19.70 13.47 -56.85
C ASN A 106 20.71 14.51 -57.39
N GLN A 107 22.03 14.28 -57.20
CA GLN A 107 23.12 15.03 -57.85
C GLN A 107 23.80 14.21 -58.94
#